data_AF-A0A961I8F7-F1
#
_entry.id   AF-A0A961I8F7-F1
#
_cell.length_a   1.000
_cell.length_b   1.000
_cell.length_c   1.000
_cell.angle_alpha   90.00
_cell.angle_beta   90.00
_cell.angle_gamma   90.00
#
_symmetry.space_group_name_H-M   'P 1'
#
loop_
_entity.id
_entity.type
_entity.pdbx_description
1 polymer ?
#
loop_
_entity_poly.entity_id
_entity_poly.type
_entity_poly.pdbx_seq_one_letter_code
_entity_poly.pdbx_strand_id
1 'polypeptide(L)'
;MSIFEELESEVRAYSRSFPVVFETASGAFLRDEGGREYLDFLCGAGSMNYGHNHPVLRQALTDYLNGDGIVQGLDLRSSARRDFLETFHELILRPRELEYRLQFPGPTGANAVEAAL
;
A
#
# COMPACT_ATOMS: atom_id res chain seq x y z
N MET A 1 26.09 -8.03 16.85
CA MET A 1 25.37 -7.32 15.78
C MET A 1 23.91 -7.73 15.88
N SER A 2 22.98 -6.88 15.46
CA SER A 2 21.57 -7.28 15.36
C SER A 2 21.36 -8.21 14.17
N ILE A 3 20.28 -9.00 14.16
CA ILE A 3 19.95 -9.88 13.01
C ILE A 3 19.85 -9.08 11.69
N PHE A 4 19.43 -7.82 11.76
CA PHE A 4 19.35 -6.91 10.61
C PHE A 4 20.74 -6.57 10.06
N GLU A 5 21.73 -6.33 10.92
CA GLU A 5 23.10 -6.03 10.49
C GLU A 5 23.82 -7.24 9.90
N GLU A 6 23.47 -8.44 10.34
CA GLU A 6 24.09 -9.69 9.88
C GLU A 6 23.51 -10.17 8.54
N LEU A 7 22.21 -9.97 8.32
CA LEU A 7 21.50 -10.59 7.19
C LEU A 7 20.97 -9.60 6.15
N GLU A 8 20.72 -8.33 6.47
CA GLU A 8 20.24 -7.37 5.47
C GLU A 8 21.37 -6.84 4.59
N SER A 9 21.07 -6.62 3.31
CA SER A 9 22.00 -5.98 2.37
C SER A 9 22.39 -4.58 2.81
N GLU A 10 23.65 -4.21 2.55
CA GLU A 10 24.20 -2.88 2.84
C GLU A 10 23.59 -1.74 1.99
N VAL A 11 22.71 -2.05 1.02
CA VAL A 11 21.95 -1.03 0.27
C VAL A 11 20.87 -0.33 1.12
N ARG A 12 20.55 -0.86 2.32
CA ARG A 12 19.50 -0.32 3.21
C ARG A 12 19.69 1.18 3.52
N ALA A 13 18.60 1.94 3.47
CA ALA A 13 18.60 3.39 3.66
C ALA A 13 17.80 3.81 4.91
N TYR A 14 16.48 3.58 4.93
CA TYR A 14 15.62 4.07 6.02
C TYR A 14 15.97 3.51 7.41
N SER A 15 16.39 2.25 7.50
CA SER A 15 16.82 1.65 8.78
C SER A 15 18.09 2.28 9.36
N ARG A 16 18.91 2.95 8.54
CA ARG A 16 20.04 3.76 9.02
C ARG A 16 19.59 5.12 9.55
N SER A 17 18.59 5.73 8.92
CA SER A 17 18.02 7.01 9.37
C SER A 17 17.13 6.86 10.61
N PHE A 18 16.42 5.74 10.72
CA PHE A 18 15.51 5.41 11.80
C PHE A 18 15.83 4.01 12.35
N PRO A 19 16.89 3.85 13.16
CA PRO A 19 17.32 2.55 13.69
C PRO A 19 16.42 2.09 14.86
N VAL A 20 15.13 1.93 14.59
CA VAL A 20 14.07 1.58 15.54
C VAL A 20 13.29 0.37 15.01
N VAL A 21 12.91 -0.54 15.91
CA VAL A 21 12.03 -1.67 15.58
C VAL A 21 10.58 -1.28 15.90
N PHE A 22 9.79 -1.02 14.86
CA PHE A 22 8.37 -0.67 14.98
C PHE A 22 7.49 -1.92 15.09
N GLU A 23 6.49 -1.89 15.96
CA GLU A 23 5.59 -3.01 16.24
C GLU A 23 4.16 -2.78 15.72
N THR A 24 3.57 -1.61 16.02
CA THR A 24 2.19 -1.29 15.64
C THR A 24 2.08 0.10 15.02
N ALA A 25 1.03 0.31 14.23
CA ALA A 25 0.77 1.59 13.56
C ALA A 25 -0.72 1.83 13.37
N SER A 26 -1.19 3.06 13.59
CA SER A 26 -2.56 3.47 13.32
C SER A 26 -2.67 4.96 13.03
N GLY A 27 -3.36 5.33 11.95
CA GLY A 27 -3.46 6.72 11.51
C GLY A 27 -2.06 7.29 11.22
N ALA A 28 -1.70 8.39 11.88
CA ALA A 28 -0.40 9.02 11.75
C ALA A 28 0.63 8.56 12.80
N PHE A 29 0.34 7.50 13.58
CA PHE A 29 1.20 7.07 14.68
C PHE A 29 1.83 5.71 14.43
N LEU A 30 3.13 5.62 14.70
CA LEU A 30 3.92 4.39 14.80
C LEU A 30 4.28 4.16 16.28
N ARG A 31 4.35 2.90 16.70
CA ARG A 31 4.78 2.51 18.04
C ARG A 31 5.88 1.46 17.96
N ASP A 32 6.96 1.67 18.70
CA ASP A 32 8.07 0.70 18.79
C ASP A 32 7.86 -0.37 19.87
N GLU A 33 8.70 -1.40 19.86
CA GLU A 33 8.66 -2.51 20.83
C GLU A 33 8.91 -2.04 22.29
N GLY A 34 9.57 -0.90 22.47
CA GLY A 34 9.74 -0.24 23.77
C GLY A 34 8.50 0.53 24.23
N GLY A 35 7.46 0.58 23.40
CA GLY A 35 6.20 1.27 23.65
C GLY A 35 6.24 2.77 23.36
N ARG A 36 7.32 3.30 22.79
CA ARG A 36 7.39 4.72 22.41
C ARG A 36 6.60 4.96 21.12
N GLU A 37 5.84 6.04 21.13
CA GLU A 37 5.03 6.47 20.00
C GLU A 37 5.73 7.58 19.20
N TYR A 38 5.55 7.57 17.89
CA TYR A 38 6.13 8.50 16.94
C TYR A 38 5.03 9.01 16.01
N LEU A 39 5.00 10.33 15.80
CA LEU A 39 4.19 10.94 14.75
C LEU A 39 4.91 10.76 13.40
N ASP A 40 4.26 10.07 12.47
CA ASP A 40 4.80 9.71 11.16
C ASP A 40 4.51 10.80 10.13
N PHE A 41 5.55 11.59 9.81
CA PHE A 41 5.53 12.57 8.71
C PHE A 41 6.19 12.03 7.43
N LEU A 42 6.69 10.79 7.45
CA LEU A 42 7.24 10.12 6.27
C LEU A 42 6.12 9.48 5.43
N CYS A 43 5.09 8.95 6.08
CA CYS A 43 3.91 8.31 5.47
C CYS A 43 4.27 7.26 4.41
N GLY A 44 5.35 6.49 4.63
CA GLY A 44 5.85 5.51 3.65
C GLY A 44 6.22 6.14 2.31
N ALA A 45 6.94 7.28 2.34
CA ALA A 45 7.24 8.10 1.17
C ALA A 45 5.98 8.52 0.39
N GLY A 46 4.89 8.84 1.11
CA GLY A 46 3.61 9.24 0.54
C GLY A 46 2.68 8.10 0.12
N SER A 47 3.06 6.84 0.33
CA SER A 47 2.20 5.69 0.04
C SER A 47 0.98 5.59 0.96
N MET A 48 1.05 6.18 2.16
CA MET A 48 0.05 6.05 3.23
C MET A 48 -0.78 7.32 3.40
N ASN A 49 -1.38 7.86 2.33
CA ASN A 49 -2.18 9.10 2.39
C ASN A 49 -3.37 9.06 3.36
N TYR A 50 -3.91 7.87 3.64
CA TYR A 50 -5.01 7.68 4.61
C TYR A 50 -4.52 7.21 5.99
N GLY A 51 -3.20 7.26 6.23
CA GLY A 51 -2.57 6.74 7.43
C GLY A 51 -2.50 5.20 7.49
N HIS A 52 -1.81 4.69 8.51
CA HIS A 52 -1.67 3.26 8.77
C HIS A 52 -3.00 2.65 9.22
N ASN A 53 -3.32 1.48 8.68
CA ASN A 53 -4.45 0.65 9.12
C ASN A 53 -5.79 1.41 9.24
N HIS A 54 -6.10 2.27 8.27
CA HIS A 54 -7.36 3.03 8.26
C HIS A 54 -8.56 2.09 8.47
N PRO A 55 -9.44 2.30 9.48
CA PRO A 55 -10.43 1.31 9.90
C PRO A 55 -11.31 0.78 8.77
N VAL A 56 -11.77 1.66 7.88
CA VAL A 56 -12.60 1.29 6.72
C VAL A 56 -11.85 0.41 5.72
N LEU A 57 -10.58 0.72 5.43
CA LEU A 57 -9.77 -0.03 4.47
C LEU A 57 -9.37 -1.39 5.04
N ARG A 58 -9.00 -1.41 6.33
CA ARG A 58 -8.65 -2.65 7.05
C ARG A 58 -9.82 -3.60 7.06
N GLN A 59 -11.03 -3.13 7.38
CA GLN A 59 -12.22 -3.98 7.43
C GLN A 59 -12.52 -4.59 6.06
N ALA A 60 -12.54 -3.79 4.99
CA ALA A 60 -12.79 -4.27 3.63
C ALA A 60 -11.77 -5.34 3.18
N LEU A 61 -10.48 -5.16 3.51
CA LEU A 61 -9.46 -6.16 3.22
C LEU A 61 -9.69 -7.46 4.01
N THR A 62 -9.95 -7.35 5.32
CA THR A 62 -10.19 -8.52 6.17
C THR A 62 -11.44 -9.29 5.74
N ASP A 63 -12.51 -8.59 5.38
CA ASP A 63 -13.75 -9.22 4.88
C ASP A 63 -13.52 -9.96 3.56
N TYR A 64 -12.75 -9.37 2.63
CA TYR A 64 -12.40 -10.03 1.37
C TYR A 64 -11.61 -11.33 1.58
N LEU A 65 -10.65 -11.33 2.50
CA LEU A 65 -9.85 -12.50 2.84
C LEU A 65 -10.67 -13.57 3.57
N ASN A 66 -11.50 -13.17 4.54
CA ASN A 66 -12.38 -14.10 5.27
C ASN A 66 -13.45 -14.73 4.37
N GLY A 67 -13.76 -14.11 3.22
CA GLY A 67 -14.66 -14.65 2.21
C GLY A 67 -13.97 -15.53 1.15
N ASP A 68 -12.73 -15.94 1.37
CA ASP A 68 -11.92 -16.74 0.42
C ASP A 68 -11.80 -16.09 -0.97
N GLY A 69 -11.74 -14.75 -1.02
CA GLY A 69 -11.62 -14.00 -2.26
C GLY A 69 -10.32 -14.32 -3.03
N ILE A 70 -10.40 -14.34 -4.37
CA ILE A 70 -9.23 -14.60 -5.22
C ILE A 70 -8.14 -13.52 -4.99
N VAL A 71 -6.96 -13.93 -4.53
CA VAL A 71 -5.85 -13.02 -4.22
C VAL A 71 -4.96 -12.75 -5.45
N GLN A 72 -4.69 -13.78 -6.25
CA GLN A 72 -3.83 -13.70 -7.43
C GLN A 72 -4.56 -14.34 -8.62
N GLY A 73 -4.77 -13.55 -9.68
CA GLY A 73 -5.52 -14.00 -10.85
C GLY A 73 -4.87 -13.69 -12.19
N LEU A 74 -3.64 -13.16 -12.23
CA LEU A 74 -3.03 -12.65 -13.47
C LEU A 74 -3.98 -11.69 -14.21
N ASP A 75 -4.44 -12.05 -15.42
CA ASP A 75 -5.36 -11.23 -16.21
C ASP A 75 -6.84 -11.60 -16.03
N LEU A 76 -7.14 -12.63 -15.22
CA LEU A 76 -8.49 -13.13 -15.02
C LEU A 76 -9.41 -12.00 -14.57
N ARG A 77 -10.66 -12.07 -15.02
CA ARG A 77 -11.72 -11.18 -14.53
C ARG A 77 -12.14 -11.65 -13.14
N SER A 78 -12.05 -10.76 -12.16
CA SER A 78 -12.57 -10.97 -10.80
C SER A 78 -13.66 -9.94 -10.49
N SER A 79 -14.52 -10.25 -9.50
CA SER A 79 -15.48 -9.28 -8.95
C SER A 79 -14.77 -8.02 -8.44
N ALA A 80 -13.71 -8.18 -7.63
CA ALA A 80 -12.92 -7.06 -7.12
C ALA A 80 -12.36 -6.14 -8.22
N ARG A 81 -11.90 -6.71 -9.36
CA ARG A 81 -11.41 -5.91 -10.49
C ARG A 81 -12.53 -5.15 -11.19
N ARG A 82 -13.71 -5.75 -11.32
CA ARG A 82 -14.91 -5.07 -11.85
C ARG A 82 -15.28 -3.90 -10.94
N ASP A 83 -15.40 -4.16 -9.63
CA ASP A 83 -15.82 -3.16 -8.65
C ASP A 83 -14.85 -1.98 -8.61
N PHE A 84 -13.54 -2.24 -8.72
CA PHE A 84 -12.53 -1.19 -8.86
C PHE A 84 -12.73 -0.34 -10.13
N LEU A 85 -12.91 -0.98 -11.29
CA LEU A 85 -13.10 -0.27 -12.57
C LEU A 85 -14.37 0.59 -12.55
N GLU A 86 -15.49 0.04 -12.06
CA GLU A 86 -16.76 0.75 -11.93
C GLU A 86 -16.62 1.93 -10.96
N THR A 87 -16.07 1.70 -9.75
CA THR A 87 -15.88 2.75 -8.74
C THR A 87 -14.96 3.87 -9.22
N PHE A 88 -13.83 3.53 -9.86
CA PHE A 88 -12.89 4.52 -10.36
C PHE A 88 -13.51 5.35 -11.50
N HIS A 89 -14.28 4.70 -12.38
CA HIS A 89 -15.00 5.42 -13.43
C HIS A 89 -16.05 6.38 -12.85
N GLU A 90 -16.88 5.92 -11.91
CA GLU A 90 -17.98 6.71 -11.35
C GLU A 90 -17.51 7.85 -10.43
N LEU A 91 -16.51 7.60 -9.57
CA LEU A 91 -16.07 8.57 -8.57
C LEU A 91 -14.93 9.46 -9.04
N ILE A 92 -14.07 8.95 -9.94
CA ILE A 92 -12.86 9.66 -10.37
C ILE A 92 -13.01 10.23 -11.78
N LEU A 93 -13.18 9.37 -12.79
CA LEU A 93 -13.09 9.79 -14.19
C LEU A 93 -14.30 10.60 -14.64
N ARG A 94 -15.52 10.09 -14.45
CA ARG A 94 -16.76 10.71 -14.94
C ARG A 94 -17.00 12.11 -14.37
N PRO A 95 -16.88 12.37 -13.05
CA PRO A 95 -17.11 13.71 -12.49
C PRO A 95 -16.06 14.74 -12.91
N ARG A 96 -14.96 14.30 -13.52
CA ARG A 96 -13.85 15.14 -14.00
C ARG A 96 -13.78 15.20 -15.53
N GLU A 97 -14.74 14.60 -16.23
CA GLU A 97 -14.79 14.57 -17.70
C GLU A 97 -13.52 13.96 -18.35
N LEU A 98 -12.93 12.96 -17.69
CA LEU A 98 -11.72 12.30 -18.16
C LEU A 98 -12.03 11.03 -18.95
N GLU A 99 -11.66 11.01 -20.23
CA GLU A 99 -11.80 9.85 -21.12
C GLU A 99 -10.52 9.00 -21.15
N TYR A 100 -10.40 8.07 -20.20
CA TYR A 100 -9.25 7.15 -20.11
C TYR A 100 -9.64 5.67 -20.12
N ARG A 101 -8.73 4.85 -20.66
CA ARG A 101 -8.71 3.38 -20.46
C ARG A 101 -7.62 3.04 -19.46
N LEU A 102 -7.80 1.93 -18.72
CA LEU A 102 -6.85 1.49 -17.70
C LEU A 102 -6.04 0.30 -18.18
N GLN A 103 -4.72 0.38 -18.02
CA GLN A 103 -3.78 -0.73 -18.11
C GLN A 103 -3.23 -1.03 -16.72
N PHE A 104 -3.11 -2.32 -16.38
CA PHE A 104 -2.60 -2.78 -15.08
C PHE A 104 -1.24 -3.45 -15.28
N PRO A 105 -0.12 -2.70 -15.19
CA PRO A 105 1.24 -3.25 -15.29
C PRO A 105 1.64 -3.96 -14.00
N GLY A 106 2.93 -4.33 -13.87
CA GLY A 106 3.49 -4.80 -12.60
C GLY A 106 3.26 -3.79 -11.46
N PRO A 107 3.12 -4.23 -10.19
CA PRO A 107 2.68 -3.39 -9.08
C PRO A 107 3.80 -2.50 -8.51
N THR A 108 4.52 -1.78 -9.37
CA THR A 108 5.56 -0.82 -8.98
C THR A 108 5.45 0.45 -9.81
N GLY A 109 5.97 1.56 -9.27
CA GLY A 109 6.05 2.82 -10.02
C GLY A 109 6.90 2.71 -11.29
N ALA A 110 8.00 1.93 -11.24
CA ALA A 110 8.86 1.72 -12.39
C ALA A 110 8.13 1.02 -13.54
N ASN A 111 7.37 -0.04 -13.26
CA ASN A 111 6.61 -0.74 -14.29
C ASN A 111 5.50 0.13 -14.91
N ALA A 112 4.91 1.04 -14.13
CA ALA A 112 3.94 2.00 -14.64
C ALA A 112 4.59 3.00 -15.61
N VAL A 113 5.79 3.50 -15.27
CA VAL A 113 6.57 4.39 -16.16
C VAL A 113 7.02 3.65 -17.42
N GLU A 114 7.60 2.45 -17.27
CA GLU A 114 8.07 1.64 -18.41
C GLU A 114 6.95 1.24 -19.37
N ALA A 115 5.74 0.97 -18.87
CA ALA A 115 4.58 0.65 -19.72
C ALA A 115 3.99 1.87 -20.45
N ALA A 116 4.29 3.09 -19.99
CA ALA A 116 3.75 4.33 -20.53
C ALA A 116 4.64 5.00 -21.58
N LEU A 117 5.95 4.73 -21.57
CA LEU A 117 6.94 5.21 -22.55
C LEU A 117 6.82 4.47 -23.88
#